data_AF-A0A5B1CKB9-F1
#
_entry.id   AF-A0A5B1CKB9-F1
#
_cell.length_a   1.000
_cell.length_b   1.000
_cell.length_c   1.000
_cell.angle_alpha   90.00
_cell.angle_beta   90.00
_cell.angle_gamma   90.00
#
_symmetry.space_group_name_H-M   'P 1'
#
loop_
_entity.id
_entity.type
_entity.pdbx_description
1 polymer ?
#
loop_
_entity_poly.entity_id
_entity_poly.type
_entity_poly.pdbx_seq_one_letter_code
_entity_poly.pdbx_strand_id
1 'polypeptide(L)'
;MTLSNTKKTLLGCVATLMIAAATATPASAQRASTFVDIFRGGAEAGASADGQLKFAKSKSSSRNGVQFGHGFAVGAGPNGIALSNSIGGGAGPLGVAHNMNMTISPNGTHISHGGVVSQGGNRRVTSGGSTGIQNGQVYGGSESTGHGNRTRAWSNSRTRNWTQPSSFQGGRIFRRN
;
A
#
# COMPACT_ATOMS: atom_id res chain seq x y z
N MET A 1 24.96 26.83 48.82
CA MET A 1 24.54 25.40 48.83
C MET A 1 25.08 24.72 47.58
N THR A 2 26.15 23.94 47.72
CA THR A 2 26.77 23.19 46.62
C THR A 2 26.00 21.88 46.43
N LEU A 3 25.37 21.68 45.26
CA LEU A 3 24.75 20.40 44.92
C LEU A 3 25.82 19.31 44.90
N SER A 4 25.57 18.20 45.59
CA SER A 4 26.45 17.03 45.57
C SER A 4 26.55 16.48 44.14
N ASN A 5 27.70 15.88 43.81
CA ASN A 5 27.96 15.34 42.47
C ASN A 5 26.86 14.39 42.00
N THR A 6 26.29 13.59 42.92
CA THR A 6 25.16 12.69 42.66
C THR A 6 23.91 13.40 42.14
N LYS A 7 23.58 14.59 42.67
CA LYS A 7 22.42 15.37 42.24
C LYS A 7 22.64 16.02 40.87
N LYS A 8 23.89 16.40 40.56
CA LYS A 8 24.26 16.94 39.24
C LYS A 8 24.19 15.87 38.15
N THR A 9 24.63 14.64 38.45
CA THR A 9 24.53 13.50 37.52
C THR A 9 23.07 13.14 37.24
N LEU A 10 22.23 13.09 38.28
CA LEU A 10 20.81 12.80 38.12
C LEU A 10 20.10 13.86 37.25
N LEU A 11 20.40 15.15 37.49
CA LEU A 11 19.83 16.25 36.72
C LEU A 11 20.31 16.24 35.26
N GLY A 12 21.58 15.88 35.03
CA GLY A 12 22.14 15.70 33.69
C GLY A 12 21.46 14.58 32.90
N CYS A 13 21.18 13.43 33.54
CA CYS A 13 20.46 12.32 32.94
C CYS A 13 19.00 12.67 32.60
N VAL A 14 18.31 13.40 33.49
CA VAL A 14 16.94 13.86 33.22
C VAL A 14 16.90 14.86 32.07
N ALA A 15 17.86 15.78 32.00
CA ALA A 15 17.95 16.75 30.91
C ALA A 15 18.24 16.07 29.56
N THR A 16 19.12 15.07 29.52
CA THR A 16 19.39 14.31 28.29
C THR A 16 18.19 13.48 27.84
N LEU A 17 17.43 12.90 28.77
CA LEU A 17 16.21 12.15 28.46
C LEU A 17 15.09 13.06 27.90
N MET A 18 14.95 14.26 28.47
CA MET A 18 13.99 15.28 28.01
C MET A 18 14.34 15.78 26.61
N ILE A 19 15.62 16.00 26.31
CA ILE A 19 16.08 16.40 24.98
C ILE A 19 15.86 15.27 23.96
N ALA A 20 16.17 14.02 24.33
CA ALA A 20 15.90 12.86 23.47
C ALA A 20 14.40 12.71 23.15
N ALA A 21 13.53 12.89 24.14
CA ALA A 21 12.08 12.85 23.95
C ALA A 21 11.56 14.01 23.08
N ALA A 22 12.15 15.20 23.18
CA ALA A 22 11.80 16.35 22.34
C ALA A 22 12.28 16.21 20.89
N THR A 23 13.33 15.42 20.63
CA THR A 23 13.84 15.12 19.28
C THR A 23 13.20 13.90 18.62
N ALA A 24 12.29 13.20 19.31
CA ALA A 24 11.53 12.11 18.71
C ALA A 24 10.56 12.68 17.67
N THR A 25 10.99 12.69 16.41
CA THR A 25 10.10 12.99 15.28
C THR A 25 8.95 11.99 15.29
N PRO A 26 7.69 12.42 15.10
CA PRO A 26 6.60 11.48 14.88
C PRO A 26 6.99 10.67 13.64
N ALA A 27 7.12 9.36 13.79
CA ALA A 27 7.29 8.46 12.66
C ALA A 27 6.04 8.64 11.77
N SER A 28 6.13 9.49 10.75
CA SER A 28 5.04 9.70 9.81
C SER A 28 4.80 8.37 9.11
N ALA A 29 3.71 7.67 9.43
CA ALA A 29 3.37 6.44 8.75
C ALA A 29 2.92 6.76 7.33
N GLN A 30 3.72 6.40 6.32
CA GLN A 30 3.29 6.49 4.94
C GLN A 30 2.37 5.34 4.64
N ARG A 31 1.20 5.65 4.10
CA ARG A 31 0.21 4.64 3.71
C ARG A 31 -0.52 5.05 2.46
N ALA A 32 -0.95 4.04 1.72
CA ALA A 32 -1.86 4.18 0.60
C ALA A 32 -2.89 3.05 0.65
N SER A 33 -4.16 3.40 0.48
CA SER A 33 -5.26 2.45 0.46
C SER A 33 -6.22 2.78 -0.66
N THR A 34 -6.69 1.76 -1.37
CA THR A 34 -7.69 1.90 -2.43
C THR A 34 -8.66 0.74 -2.37
N PHE A 35 -9.86 0.95 -2.91
CA PHE A 35 -10.81 -0.12 -3.14
C PHE A 35 -11.70 0.20 -4.34
N VAL A 36 -12.29 -0.86 -4.89
CA VAL A 36 -13.40 -0.81 -5.84
C VAL A 36 -14.44 -1.84 -5.42
N ASP A 37 -15.72 -1.47 -5.47
CA ASP A 37 -16.85 -2.39 -5.37
C ASP A 37 -17.73 -2.22 -6.61
N ILE A 38 -17.85 -3.28 -7.40
CA ILE A 38 -18.65 -3.31 -8.62
C ILE A 38 -19.86 -4.16 -8.30
N PHE A 39 -21.07 -3.60 -8.38
CA PHE A 39 -22.31 -4.30 -8.05
C PHE A 39 -23.38 -4.07 -9.11
N ARG A 40 -24.53 -4.74 -8.94
CA ARG A 40 -25.62 -4.66 -9.91
C ARG A 40 -26.19 -3.25 -9.95
N GLY A 41 -25.94 -2.54 -11.05
CA GLY A 41 -26.47 -1.19 -11.28
C GLY A 41 -25.57 -0.05 -10.79
N GLY A 42 -24.46 -0.33 -10.10
CA GLY A 42 -23.60 0.71 -9.54
C GLY A 42 -22.14 0.30 -9.39
N ALA A 43 -21.30 1.31 -9.18
CA ALA A 43 -19.87 1.16 -8.92
C ALA A 43 -19.45 2.14 -7.83
N GLU A 44 -18.61 1.68 -6.93
CA GLU A 44 -17.95 2.49 -5.91
C GLU A 44 -16.45 2.34 -6.02
N ALA A 45 -15.73 3.43 -5.72
CA ALA A 45 -14.28 3.44 -5.68
C ALA A 45 -13.80 4.47 -4.66
N GLY A 46 -12.82 4.09 -3.85
CA GLY A 46 -12.19 4.96 -2.87
C GLY A 46 -10.68 4.91 -2.92
N ALA A 47 -10.06 5.99 -2.47
CA ALA A 47 -8.62 6.13 -2.36
C ALA A 47 -8.30 7.01 -1.15
N SER A 48 -7.27 6.65 -0.39
CA SER A 48 -6.76 7.44 0.74
C SER A 48 -5.24 7.27 0.85
N ALA A 49 -4.56 8.32 1.29
CA ALA A 49 -3.12 8.32 1.45
C ALA A 49 -2.68 9.17 2.65
N ASP A 50 -1.52 8.82 3.20
CA ASP A 50 -0.87 9.54 4.29
C ASP A 50 0.65 9.56 4.06
N GLY A 51 1.30 10.60 4.57
CA GLY A 51 2.69 10.92 4.28
C GLY A 51 2.89 12.42 4.04
N GLN A 52 4.16 12.82 4.02
CA GLN A 52 4.58 14.20 3.73
C GLN A 52 4.15 14.63 2.32
N LEU A 53 4.27 13.72 1.35
CA LEU A 53 3.72 13.85 0.01
C LEU A 53 2.56 12.87 -0.12
N LYS A 54 1.38 13.34 -0.50
CA LYS A 54 0.20 12.49 -0.63
C LYS A 54 -0.62 12.84 -1.86
N PHE A 55 -1.08 11.81 -2.55
CA PHE A 55 -2.00 11.90 -3.66
C PHE A 55 -3.01 10.77 -3.52
N ALA A 56 -4.30 11.08 -3.62
CA ALA A 56 -5.34 10.07 -3.65
C ALA A 56 -6.45 10.54 -4.60
N LYS A 57 -6.86 9.66 -5.50
CA LYS A 57 -7.94 9.93 -6.45
C LYS A 57 -8.73 8.67 -6.69
N SER A 58 -10.05 8.80 -6.66
CA SER A 58 -10.95 7.75 -7.11
C SER A 58 -11.95 8.27 -8.13
N LYS A 59 -12.50 7.35 -8.91
CA LYS A 59 -13.59 7.58 -9.85
C LYS A 59 -14.43 6.32 -9.91
N SER A 60 -15.74 6.49 -9.87
CA SER A 60 -16.68 5.44 -10.24
C SER A 60 -17.67 5.96 -11.27
N SER A 61 -18.22 5.05 -12.07
CA SER A 61 -19.25 5.36 -13.06
C SER A 61 -20.11 4.14 -13.33
N SER A 62 -21.40 4.37 -13.53
CA SER A 62 -22.37 3.39 -14.02
C SER A 62 -23.13 4.01 -15.19
N ARG A 63 -22.89 3.55 -16.42
CA ARG A 63 -23.52 4.08 -17.63
C ARG A 63 -23.78 2.96 -18.63
N ASN A 64 -24.94 2.96 -19.26
CA ASN A 64 -25.33 2.01 -20.31
C ASN A 64 -25.14 0.53 -19.90
N GLY A 65 -25.45 0.19 -18.64
CA GLY A 65 -25.32 -1.17 -18.13
C GLY A 65 -23.88 -1.59 -17.78
N VAL A 66 -22.89 -0.73 -18.01
CA VAL A 66 -21.47 -0.95 -17.67
C VAL A 66 -21.10 -0.18 -16.41
N GLN A 67 -20.38 -0.84 -15.51
CA GLN A 67 -19.88 -0.30 -14.25
C GLN A 67 -18.36 -0.27 -14.30
N PHE A 68 -17.79 0.82 -13.82
CA PHE A 68 -16.35 1.00 -13.73
C PHE A 68 -16.00 1.72 -12.43
N GLY A 69 -14.99 1.20 -11.73
CA GLY A 69 -14.41 1.82 -10.54
C GLY A 69 -12.89 1.86 -10.68
N HIS A 70 -12.27 2.92 -10.22
CA HIS A 70 -10.83 3.07 -10.14
C HIS A 70 -10.43 3.92 -8.94
N GLY A 71 -9.50 3.44 -8.13
CA GLY A 71 -8.88 4.17 -7.04
C GLY A 71 -7.37 4.09 -7.16
N PHE A 72 -6.69 5.22 -7.01
CA PHE A 72 -5.23 5.30 -6.98
C PHE A 72 -4.78 6.21 -5.84
N ALA A 73 -3.83 5.73 -5.04
CA ALA A 73 -3.28 6.44 -3.90
C ALA A 73 -1.76 6.27 -3.79
N VAL A 74 -1.09 7.34 -3.40
CA VAL A 74 0.34 7.40 -3.11
C VAL A 74 0.56 8.20 -1.85
N GLY A 75 1.26 7.62 -0.88
CA GLY A 75 1.75 8.30 0.31
C GLY A 75 3.26 8.16 0.37
N ALA A 76 4.01 9.26 0.44
CA ALA A 76 5.47 9.26 0.45
C ALA A 76 6.02 10.19 1.53
N GLY A 77 7.22 9.88 2.02
CA GLY A 77 7.90 10.63 3.08
C GLY A 77 9.27 10.02 3.41
N PRO A 78 9.91 10.46 4.52
CA PRO A 78 11.27 10.05 4.87
C PRO A 78 11.44 8.54 5.06
N ASN A 79 10.40 7.86 5.56
CA ASN A 79 10.40 6.42 5.75
C ASN A 79 10.05 5.59 4.49
N GLY A 80 9.85 6.19 3.31
CA GLY A 80 9.54 5.45 2.07
C GLY A 80 8.29 5.93 1.31
N ILE A 81 7.84 5.11 0.36
CA ILE A 81 6.72 5.33 -0.56
C ILE A 81 5.72 4.17 -0.43
N ALA A 82 4.44 4.47 -0.25
CA ALA A 82 3.33 3.54 -0.29
C ALA A 82 2.46 3.85 -1.51
N LEU A 83 2.13 2.83 -2.29
CA LEU A 83 1.35 2.89 -3.53
C LEU A 83 0.18 1.92 -3.40
N SER A 84 -1.02 2.35 -3.76
CA SER A 84 -2.19 1.49 -3.83
C SER A 84 -3.01 1.83 -5.06
N ASN A 85 -3.42 0.82 -5.80
CA ASN A 85 -4.22 0.92 -7.00
C ASN A 85 -5.30 -0.15 -6.99
N SER A 86 -6.54 0.20 -7.30
CA SER A 86 -7.64 -0.73 -7.45
C SER A 86 -8.45 -0.33 -8.69
N ILE A 87 -8.81 -1.29 -9.52
CA ILE A 87 -9.65 -1.08 -10.70
C ILE A 87 -10.66 -2.22 -10.81
N GLY A 88 -11.88 -1.88 -11.19
CA GLY A 88 -12.96 -2.83 -11.34
C GLY A 88 -13.83 -2.46 -12.52
N GLY A 89 -14.35 -3.48 -13.19
CA GLY A 89 -15.24 -3.35 -14.32
C GLY A 89 -16.32 -4.43 -14.28
N GLY A 90 -17.52 -4.10 -14.73
CA GLY A 90 -18.62 -5.05 -14.82
C GLY A 90 -19.58 -4.68 -15.94
N ALA A 91 -20.17 -5.71 -16.55
CA ALA A 91 -21.22 -5.58 -17.55
C ALA A 91 -22.10 -6.82 -17.53
N GLY A 92 -23.42 -6.64 -17.63
CA GLY A 92 -24.37 -7.77 -17.63
C GLY A 92 -24.27 -8.62 -16.35
N PRO A 93 -24.03 -9.93 -16.43
CA PRO A 93 -23.85 -10.80 -15.25
C PRO A 93 -22.38 -10.92 -14.77
N LEU A 94 -21.44 -10.25 -15.44
CA LEU A 94 -20.00 -10.41 -15.23
C LEU A 94 -19.39 -9.23 -14.49
N GLY A 95 -18.41 -9.51 -13.64
CA GLY A 95 -17.60 -8.51 -12.94
C GLY A 95 -16.15 -8.98 -12.80
N VAL A 96 -15.22 -8.05 -12.88
CA VAL A 96 -13.79 -8.25 -12.62
C VAL A 96 -13.25 -7.08 -11.80
N ALA A 97 -12.40 -7.36 -10.83
CA ALA A 97 -11.69 -6.34 -10.08
C ALA A 97 -10.25 -6.81 -9.80
N HIS A 98 -9.31 -5.87 -9.80
CA HIS A 98 -7.94 -6.11 -9.37
C HIS A 98 -7.45 -4.98 -8.49
N ASN A 99 -6.50 -5.30 -7.64
CA ASN A 99 -5.73 -4.33 -6.90
C ASN A 99 -4.25 -4.68 -6.83
N MET A 100 -3.45 -3.64 -6.60
CA MET A 100 -2.02 -3.69 -6.36
C MET A 100 -1.67 -2.72 -5.25
N ASN A 101 -0.86 -3.18 -4.31
CA ASN A 101 -0.46 -2.50 -3.10
C ASN A 101 1.05 -2.67 -2.96
N MET A 102 1.84 -1.61 -3.04
CA MET A 102 3.29 -1.67 -2.97
C MET A 102 3.84 -0.67 -1.96
N THR A 103 4.72 -1.12 -1.08
CA THR A 103 5.54 -0.25 -0.24
C THR A 103 6.99 -0.35 -0.70
N ILE A 104 7.67 0.80 -0.80
CA ILE A 104 9.09 0.94 -1.08
C ILE A 104 9.72 1.64 0.14
N SER A 105 10.65 0.98 0.79
CA SER A 105 11.37 1.47 1.97
C SER A 105 12.48 2.45 1.56
N PRO A 106 13.07 3.23 2.49
CA PRO A 106 14.09 4.24 2.16
C PRO A 106 15.35 3.67 1.51
N ASN A 107 15.65 2.40 1.81
CA ASN A 107 16.77 1.64 1.27
C ASN A 107 16.46 0.96 -0.08
N GLY A 108 15.28 1.20 -0.67
CA GLY A 108 14.85 0.59 -1.94
C GLY A 108 14.25 -0.82 -1.81
N THR A 109 14.22 -1.43 -0.62
CA THR A 109 13.51 -2.69 -0.40
C THR A 109 12.01 -2.45 -0.60
N HIS A 110 11.34 -3.30 -1.39
CA HIS A 110 9.92 -3.16 -1.63
C HIS A 110 9.15 -4.45 -1.32
N ILE A 111 7.90 -4.28 -0.89
CA ILE A 111 6.94 -5.35 -0.67
C ILE A 111 5.70 -5.02 -1.47
N SER A 112 5.20 -5.98 -2.25
CA SER A 112 3.99 -5.80 -3.04
C SER A 112 2.99 -6.91 -2.78
N HIS A 113 1.74 -6.52 -2.60
CA HIS A 113 0.56 -7.36 -2.55
C HIS A 113 -0.33 -7.06 -3.75
N GLY A 114 -1.00 -8.07 -4.28
CA GLY A 114 -1.95 -7.88 -5.37
C GLY A 114 -2.93 -9.03 -5.45
N GLY A 115 -4.18 -8.68 -5.73
CA GLY A 115 -5.28 -9.62 -5.89
C GLY A 115 -6.05 -9.33 -7.17
N VAL A 116 -6.55 -10.39 -7.81
CA VAL A 116 -7.50 -10.32 -8.92
C VAL A 116 -8.70 -11.17 -8.53
N VAL A 117 -9.89 -10.69 -8.80
CA VAL A 117 -11.11 -11.49 -8.71
C VAL A 117 -11.97 -11.29 -9.94
N SER A 118 -12.49 -12.40 -10.45
CA SER A 118 -13.44 -12.43 -11.55
C SER A 118 -14.66 -13.24 -11.14
N GLN A 119 -15.84 -12.79 -11.57
CA GLN A 119 -17.10 -13.44 -11.24
C GLN A 119 -18.04 -13.49 -12.44
N GLY A 120 -18.72 -14.65 -12.60
CA GLY A 120 -19.94 -14.77 -13.39
C GLY A 120 -21.20 -14.98 -12.54
N GLY A 121 -22.37 -14.62 -13.08
CA GLY A 121 -23.69 -14.97 -12.53
C GLY A 121 -24.33 -13.94 -11.60
N ASN A 122 -23.60 -13.35 -10.66
CA ASN A 122 -24.14 -12.38 -9.69
C ASN A 122 -23.34 -11.05 -9.61
N ARG A 123 -22.39 -10.86 -10.54
CA ARG A 123 -21.64 -9.63 -10.87
C ARG A 123 -20.86 -8.91 -9.75
N ARG A 124 -21.13 -9.14 -8.46
CA ARG A 124 -20.54 -8.33 -7.39
C ARG A 124 -19.11 -8.72 -7.06
N VAL A 125 -18.16 -7.89 -7.46
CA VAL A 125 -16.73 -8.05 -7.16
C VAL A 125 -16.21 -6.86 -6.37
N THR A 126 -15.42 -7.15 -5.36
CA THR A 126 -14.78 -6.15 -4.50
C THR A 126 -13.29 -6.44 -4.49
N SER A 127 -12.47 -5.42 -4.73
CA SER A 127 -11.01 -5.54 -4.66
C SER A 127 -10.42 -4.28 -4.08
N GLY A 128 -9.51 -4.44 -3.13
CA GLY A 128 -8.92 -3.32 -2.42
C GLY A 128 -7.85 -3.78 -1.46
N GLY A 129 -7.16 -2.83 -0.86
CA GLY A 129 -6.09 -3.15 0.05
C GLY A 129 -5.42 -1.91 0.60
N SER A 130 -4.53 -2.13 1.55
CA SER A 130 -3.69 -1.08 2.12
C SER A 130 -2.24 -1.52 2.16
N THR A 131 -1.34 -0.55 2.15
CA THR A 131 0.09 -0.79 2.31
C THR A 131 0.71 0.42 2.98
N GLY A 132 1.76 0.20 3.76
CA GLY A 132 2.45 1.30 4.41
C GLY A 132 3.63 0.88 5.25
N ILE A 133 4.16 1.85 5.99
CA ILE A 133 5.24 1.67 6.94
C ILE A 133 4.79 2.24 8.28
N GLN A 134 4.80 1.41 9.30
CA GLN A 134 4.47 1.79 10.67
C GLN A 134 5.57 1.28 11.59
N ASN A 135 6.12 2.16 12.43
CA ASN A 135 7.21 1.83 13.37
C ASN A 135 8.42 1.15 12.70
N GLY A 136 8.77 1.56 11.47
CA GLY A 136 9.86 0.96 10.69
C GLY A 136 9.57 -0.41 10.09
N GLN A 137 8.38 -0.97 10.31
CA GLN A 137 7.94 -2.22 9.71
C GLN A 137 7.04 -1.96 8.51
N VAL A 138 7.33 -2.63 7.40
CA VAL A 138 6.45 -2.63 6.23
C VAL A 138 5.25 -3.53 6.51
N TYR A 139 4.05 -3.03 6.29
CA TYR A 139 2.83 -3.81 6.30
C TYR A 139 2.09 -3.62 4.98
N GLY A 140 1.24 -4.59 4.63
CA GLY A 140 0.34 -4.46 3.51
C GLY A 140 -0.50 -5.71 3.30
N GLY A 141 -1.54 -5.56 2.50
CA GLY A 141 -2.46 -6.64 2.17
C GLY A 141 -3.38 -6.25 1.04
N SER A 142 -3.80 -7.26 0.29
CA SER A 142 -4.78 -7.16 -0.78
C SER A 142 -5.92 -8.12 -0.48
N GLU A 143 -7.15 -7.64 -0.60
CA GLU A 143 -8.37 -8.42 -0.51
C GLU A 143 -9.12 -8.31 -1.84
N SER A 144 -9.47 -9.47 -2.40
CA SER A 144 -10.25 -9.57 -3.63
C SER A 144 -11.29 -10.67 -3.48
N THR A 145 -12.56 -10.30 -3.53
CA THR A 145 -13.70 -11.20 -3.29
C THR A 145 -14.81 -11.00 -4.33
N GLY A 146 -15.57 -12.06 -4.60
CA GLY A 146 -16.67 -12.06 -5.54
C GLY A 146 -17.87 -12.82 -4.97
N HIS A 147 -19.07 -12.25 -5.09
CA HIS A 147 -20.26 -12.72 -4.35
C HIS A 147 -21.22 -13.48 -5.27
N GLY A 148 -21.14 -14.81 -5.33
CA GLY A 148 -22.12 -15.66 -6.03
C GLY A 148 -21.55 -16.96 -6.60
N ASN A 149 -22.36 -17.66 -7.40
CA ASN A 149 -21.97 -18.95 -7.98
C ASN A 149 -21.02 -18.75 -9.17
N ARG A 150 -19.84 -19.41 -9.15
CA ARG A 150 -18.73 -19.28 -10.14
C ARG A 150 -17.81 -18.07 -9.95
N THR A 151 -17.47 -17.73 -8.71
CA THR A 151 -16.35 -16.82 -8.42
C THR A 151 -14.99 -17.51 -8.62
N ARG A 152 -14.06 -16.83 -9.30
CA ARG A 152 -12.64 -17.20 -9.35
C ARG A 152 -11.81 -16.04 -8.81
N ALA A 153 -11.30 -16.19 -7.59
CA ALA A 153 -10.37 -15.25 -6.98
C ALA A 153 -8.94 -15.82 -7.08
N TRP A 154 -8.00 -14.98 -7.50
CA TRP A 154 -6.58 -15.30 -7.60
C TRP A 154 -5.78 -14.18 -6.93
N SER A 155 -5.07 -14.49 -5.85
CA SER A 155 -4.12 -13.58 -5.24
C SER A 155 -2.74 -14.20 -5.34
N ASN A 156 -1.80 -13.50 -5.99
CA ASN A 156 -0.41 -13.93 -6.07
C ASN A 156 0.47 -12.71 -5.81
N SER A 157 1.09 -12.72 -4.64
CA SER A 157 1.96 -11.66 -4.16
C SER A 157 3.35 -12.26 -3.96
N ARG A 158 4.35 -11.76 -4.69
CA ARG A 158 5.76 -12.15 -4.50
C ARG A 158 6.50 -10.98 -3.86
N THR A 159 6.99 -11.18 -2.64
CA THR A 159 7.93 -10.26 -1.98
C THR A 159 9.33 -10.52 -2.54
N ARG A 160 9.95 -9.51 -3.16
CA ARG A 160 11.37 -9.55 -3.55
C ARG A 160 12.15 -8.61 -2.65
N ASN A 161 12.94 -9.18 -1.74
CA ASN A 161 13.91 -8.39 -0.99
C ASN A 161 15.15 -8.16 -1.85
N TRP A 162 15.35 -6.93 -2.32
CA TRP A 162 16.58 -6.48 -2.97
C TRP A 162 17.63 -6.07 -1.92
N THR A 163 17.86 -6.88 -0.89
CA THR A 163 19.10 -6.79 -0.12
C THR A 163 20.17 -7.47 -0.94
N GLN A 164 20.93 -6.65 -1.68
CA GLN A 164 22.32 -6.78 -2.13
C GLN A 164 22.43 -5.94 -3.42
N PRO A 165 23.26 -4.88 -3.49
CA PRO A 165 23.74 -4.41 -4.77
C PRO A 165 24.56 -5.56 -5.35
N SER A 166 23.95 -6.43 -6.15
CA SER A 166 24.72 -7.30 -7.01
C SER A 166 25.50 -6.35 -7.93
N SER A 167 26.79 -6.22 -7.66
CA SER A 167 27.75 -5.66 -8.60
C SER A 167 27.37 -6.16 -10.00
N PHE A 168 27.06 -5.23 -10.90
CA PHE A 168 26.86 -5.52 -12.31
C PHE A 168 28.12 -6.22 -12.83
N GLN A 169 28.15 -7.55 -12.75
CA GLN A 169 29.15 -8.35 -13.41
C GLN A 169 28.56 -8.70 -14.77
N GLY A 170 29.03 -7.98 -15.78
CA GLY A 170 28.56 -8.03 -17.16
C GLY A 170 28.34 -9.47 -17.65
N GLY A 171 27.07 -9.85 -17.77
CA GLY A 171 26.63 -11.09 -18.39
C GLY A 171 26.38 -10.86 -19.87
N ARG A 172 27.26 -11.42 -20.69
CA ARG A 172 27.30 -11.39 -22.16
C ARG A 172 25.91 -11.50 -22.82
N ILE A 173 25.65 -10.57 -23.74
CA ILE A 173 24.56 -10.62 -24.72
C ILE A 173 24.73 -11.90 -25.55
N PHE A 174 23.85 -12.88 -25.36
CA PHE A 174 23.68 -13.96 -26.33
C PHE A 174 22.87 -13.41 -27.50
N ARG A 175 23.56 -13.02 -28.59
CA ARG A 175 22.95 -12.91 -29.91
C ARG A 175 22.65 -14.33 -30.38
N ARG A 176 21.37 -14.65 -30.60
CA ARG A 176 21.00 -15.85 -31.34
C ARG A 176 21.16 -15.55 -32.84
N ASN A 177 21.78 -16.48 -33.56
CA ASN A 177 21.73 -16.58 -35.01
C ASN A 177 20.30 -16.83 -35.48
#